data_AF-A0A966AQ19-F1
#
_entry.id   AF-A0A966AQ19-F1
#
_cell.length_a   1.000
_cell.length_b   1.000
_cell.length_c   1.000
_cell.angle_alpha   90.00
_cell.angle_beta   90.00
_cell.angle_gamma   90.00
#
_symmetry.space_group_name_H-M   'P 1'
#
loop_
_entity.id
_entity.type
_entity.pdbx_description
1 polymer ?
#
loop_
_entity_poly.entity_id
_entity_poly.type
_entity_poly.pdbx_seq_one_letter_code
_entity_poly.pdbx_strand_id
1 'polypeptide(L)'
;MVKAITFDLWDTVIHDDSDEGKRKAQGLASKRDARRELALAALDRNASLDKSALLTAYDTMEAAFNRVWHQQHVTWTVDERVSVLLQGLGRTLPDADRGELVQALEEMDVTVPPNPIDGITEAIAALAGTYKLGVVSDAIYSPGAAFVSGWRCTICYSISTVLPFPTRSVTRSAIVTCSPRRQRNLSGNFASWCTSAIAI
;
A
#
# COMPACT_ATOMS: atom_id res chain seq x y z
N MET A 1 -0.12 31.37 5.98
CA MET A 1 -0.24 30.54 7.20
C MET A 1 -0.47 29.10 6.79
N VAL A 2 0.33 28.16 7.32
CA VAL A 2 0.24 26.73 7.00
C VAL A 2 -1.00 26.13 7.67
N LYS A 3 -1.73 25.26 6.95
CA LYS A 3 -2.99 24.66 7.40
C LYS A 3 -2.90 23.16 7.66
N ALA A 4 -2.00 22.48 6.94
CA ALA A 4 -1.76 21.06 7.05
C ALA A 4 -0.30 20.77 6.69
N ILE A 5 0.20 19.65 7.18
CA ILE A 5 1.51 19.09 6.86
C ILE A 5 1.30 17.67 6.36
N THR A 6 1.89 17.35 5.22
CA THR A 6 1.93 15.99 4.69
C THR A 6 3.34 15.46 4.75
N PHE A 7 3.49 14.22 5.19
CA PHE A 7 4.76 13.50 5.14
C PHE A 7 4.73 12.58 3.93
N ASP A 8 5.84 12.55 3.21
CA ASP A 8 6.17 11.37 2.43
C ASP A 8 6.36 10.18 3.40
N LEU A 9 6.06 8.96 2.97
CA LEU A 9 6.13 7.79 3.85
C LEU A 9 7.56 7.25 3.94
N TRP A 10 8.14 6.94 2.78
CA TRP A 10 9.39 6.20 2.68
C TRP A 10 10.59 7.10 2.93
N ASP A 11 11.51 6.64 3.77
CA ASP A 11 12.71 7.37 4.19
C ASP A 11 12.45 8.79 4.77
N THR A 12 11.19 9.08 5.10
CA THR A 12 10.75 10.26 5.86
C THR A 12 10.06 9.84 7.15
N VAL A 13 9.16 8.85 7.11
CA VAL A 13 8.48 8.33 8.30
C VAL A 13 8.97 6.95 8.69
N ILE A 14 9.24 6.09 7.71
CA ILE A 14 9.73 4.73 7.91
C ILE A 14 10.99 4.49 7.08
N HIS A 15 11.92 3.70 7.61
CA HIS A 15 13.08 3.24 6.86
C HIS A 15 12.65 2.20 5.83
N ASP A 16 12.89 2.47 4.56
CA ASP A 16 12.62 1.50 3.50
C ASP A 16 13.44 0.22 3.70
N ASP A 17 12.82 -0.92 3.38
CA ASP A 17 13.36 -2.29 3.50
C ASP A 17 13.97 -2.71 4.86
N SER A 18 13.81 -1.90 5.91
CA SER A 18 14.26 -2.22 7.27
C SER A 18 13.55 -3.44 7.88
N ASP A 19 12.46 -3.89 7.27
CA ASP A 19 11.77 -5.13 7.62
C ASP A 19 12.49 -6.40 7.11
N GLU A 20 13.25 -6.34 6.01
CA GLU A 20 13.88 -7.54 5.41
C GLU A 20 14.88 -8.21 6.36
N GLY A 21 15.65 -7.41 7.10
CA GLY A 21 16.53 -7.94 8.16
C GLY A 21 15.76 -8.67 9.27
N LYS A 22 14.59 -8.15 9.64
CA LYS A 22 13.70 -8.77 10.64
C LYS A 22 13.07 -10.04 10.11
N ARG A 23 12.60 -10.04 8.85
CA ARG A 23 12.08 -11.23 8.15
C ARG A 23 13.12 -12.35 8.14
N LYS A 24 14.36 -12.03 7.75
CA LYS A 24 15.46 -12.99 7.74
C LYS A 24 15.75 -13.56 9.14
N ALA A 25 15.76 -12.73 10.17
CA ALA A 25 15.96 -13.18 11.55
C ALA A 25 14.85 -14.11 12.06
N GLN A 26 13.64 -13.99 11.52
CA GLN A 26 12.50 -14.87 11.78
C GLN A 26 12.52 -16.15 10.92
N GLY A 27 13.51 -16.33 10.04
CA GLY A 27 13.58 -17.46 9.11
C GLY A 27 12.57 -17.38 7.97
N LEU A 28 11.98 -16.20 7.72
CA LEU A 28 11.04 -15.97 6.62
C LEU A 28 11.80 -15.69 5.32
N ALA A 29 11.17 -16.03 4.20
CA ALA A 29 11.63 -15.63 2.87
C ALA A 29 11.58 -14.09 2.70
N SER A 30 12.42 -13.58 1.78
CA SER A 30 12.40 -12.17 1.39
C SER A 30 11.01 -11.76 0.90
N LYS A 31 10.65 -10.47 0.95
CA LYS A 31 9.34 -10.03 0.41
C LYS A 31 9.23 -10.44 -1.06
N ARG A 32 10.31 -10.29 -1.82
CA ARG A 32 10.39 -10.70 -3.23
C ARG A 32 10.00 -12.17 -3.42
N ASP A 33 10.59 -13.07 -2.64
CA ASP A 33 10.37 -14.51 -2.80
C ASP A 33 9.02 -14.94 -2.24
N ALA A 34 8.63 -14.43 -1.07
CA ALA A 34 7.33 -14.72 -0.46
C ALA A 34 6.15 -14.32 -1.37
N ARG A 35 6.24 -13.19 -2.08
CA ARG A 35 5.22 -12.79 -3.08
C ARG A 35 5.06 -13.81 -4.20
N ARG A 36 6.17 -14.40 -4.66
CA ARG A 36 6.17 -15.44 -5.72
C ARG A 36 5.63 -16.76 -5.19
N GLU A 37 5.98 -17.12 -3.96
CA GLU A 37 5.45 -18.32 -3.29
C GLU A 37 3.95 -18.22 -3.08
N LEU A 38 3.43 -17.07 -2.62
CA LEU A 38 1.99 -16.81 -2.48
C LEU A 38 1.26 -16.95 -3.83
N ALA A 39 1.79 -16.34 -4.89
CA ALA A 39 1.20 -16.45 -6.21
C ALA A 39 1.23 -17.88 -6.76
N LEU A 40 2.33 -18.61 -6.56
CA LEU A 40 2.43 -20.02 -6.95
C LEU A 40 1.39 -20.86 -6.24
N ALA A 41 1.29 -20.71 -4.92
CA ALA A 41 0.35 -21.45 -4.09
C ALA A 41 -1.11 -21.14 -4.47
N ALA A 42 -1.44 -19.91 -4.85
CA ALA A 42 -2.79 -19.55 -5.29
C ALA A 42 -3.15 -20.16 -6.66
N LEU A 43 -2.21 -20.12 -7.60
CA LEU A 43 -2.43 -20.59 -8.97
C LEU A 43 -2.44 -22.12 -9.07
N ASP A 44 -1.52 -22.79 -8.38
CA ASP A 44 -1.35 -24.25 -8.47
C ASP A 44 -2.56 -25.01 -7.88
N ARG A 45 -3.27 -24.40 -6.92
CA ARG A 45 -4.56 -24.93 -6.41
C ARG A 45 -5.65 -25.04 -7.48
N ASN A 46 -5.61 -24.17 -8.48
CA ASN A 46 -6.63 -24.09 -9.53
C ASN A 46 -6.23 -24.90 -10.77
N ALA A 47 -4.96 -24.86 -11.14
CA ALA A 47 -4.40 -25.68 -12.21
C ALA A 47 -2.88 -25.73 -12.09
N SER A 48 -2.29 -26.90 -12.41
CA SER A 48 -0.84 -27.07 -12.38
C SER A 48 -0.13 -25.99 -13.19
N LEU A 49 0.88 -25.39 -12.56
CA LEU A 49 1.66 -24.29 -13.12
C LEU A 49 3.15 -24.62 -13.10
N ASP A 50 3.80 -24.41 -14.25
CA ASP A 50 5.26 -24.41 -14.27
C ASP A 50 5.79 -23.21 -13.48
N LYS A 51 6.59 -23.51 -12.46
CA LYS A 51 7.24 -22.50 -11.62
C LYS A 51 8.10 -21.54 -12.45
N SER A 52 8.77 -22.01 -13.50
CA SER A 52 9.64 -21.15 -14.32
C SER A 52 8.83 -20.11 -15.12
N ALA A 53 7.66 -20.52 -15.65
CA ALA A 53 6.72 -19.63 -16.28
C ALA A 53 6.17 -18.57 -15.30
N LEU A 54 5.82 -18.98 -14.07
CA LEU A 54 5.39 -18.02 -13.04
C LEU A 54 6.45 -16.97 -12.74
N LEU A 55 7.69 -17.39 -12.49
CA LEU A 55 8.79 -16.48 -12.16
C LEU A 55 9.01 -15.46 -13.28
N THR A 56 9.01 -15.92 -14.53
CA THR A 56 9.14 -15.06 -15.71
C THR A 56 7.99 -14.05 -15.82
N ALA A 57 6.75 -14.48 -15.62
CA ALA A 57 5.59 -13.60 -15.66
C ALA A 57 5.61 -12.58 -14.52
N TYR A 58 6.06 -12.98 -13.33
CA TYR A 58 6.20 -12.10 -12.17
C TYR A 58 7.26 -11.03 -12.41
N ASP A 59 8.44 -11.42 -12.90
CA ASP A 59 9.53 -10.49 -13.24
C ASP A 59 9.10 -9.51 -14.34
N THR A 60 8.32 -9.99 -15.32
CA THR A 60 7.77 -9.15 -16.40
C THR A 60 6.75 -8.13 -15.86
N MET A 61 5.85 -8.57 -14.97
CA MET A 61 4.86 -7.71 -14.33
C MET A 61 5.53 -6.63 -13.49
N GLU A 62 6.55 -6.98 -12.68
CA GLU A 62 7.32 -6.02 -11.88
C GLU A 62 8.09 -5.02 -12.76
N ALA A 63 8.70 -5.48 -13.86
CA ALA A 63 9.37 -4.59 -14.80
C ALA A 63 8.39 -3.61 -15.47
N ALA A 64 7.18 -4.07 -15.81
CA ALA A 64 6.12 -3.22 -16.36
C ALA A 64 5.65 -2.19 -15.32
N PHE A 65 5.41 -2.61 -14.07
CA PHE A 65 5.07 -1.72 -12.98
C PHE A 65 6.16 -0.65 -12.79
N ASN A 66 7.43 -1.05 -12.67
CA ASN A 66 8.53 -0.10 -12.47
C ASN A 66 8.62 0.92 -13.60
N ARG A 67 8.40 0.51 -14.86
CA ARG A 67 8.35 1.44 -15.98
C ARG A 67 7.22 2.45 -15.84
N VAL A 68 6.01 1.99 -15.51
CA VAL A 68 4.82 2.84 -15.39
C VAL A 68 4.94 3.79 -14.20
N TRP A 69 5.42 3.30 -13.05
CA TRP A 69 5.64 4.11 -11.86
C TRP A 69 6.70 5.20 -12.12
N HIS A 70 7.89 4.84 -12.62
CA HIS A 70 8.96 5.83 -12.82
C HIS A 70 8.70 6.81 -13.97
N GLN A 71 8.12 6.35 -15.09
CA GLN A 71 8.01 7.17 -16.30
C GLN A 71 6.67 7.87 -16.45
N GLN A 72 5.62 7.34 -15.83
CA GLN A 72 4.26 7.87 -15.97
C GLN A 72 3.69 8.33 -14.62
N HIS A 73 4.40 8.12 -13.51
CA HIS A 73 3.97 8.49 -12.16
C HIS A 73 2.60 7.89 -11.80
N VAL A 74 2.39 6.64 -12.23
CA VAL A 74 1.17 5.87 -11.95
C VAL A 74 1.50 4.68 -11.07
N THR A 75 0.85 4.61 -9.91
CA THR A 75 0.96 3.49 -8.98
C THR A 75 -0.18 2.52 -9.19
N TRP A 76 0.14 1.27 -9.56
CA TRP A 76 -0.85 0.19 -9.61
C TRP A 76 -1.19 -0.33 -8.22
N THR A 77 -2.48 -0.57 -8.01
CA THR A 77 -2.97 -1.39 -6.90
C THR A 77 -2.45 -2.82 -7.01
N VAL A 78 -2.44 -3.56 -5.90
CA VAL A 78 -2.04 -4.97 -5.89
C VAL A 78 -2.96 -5.81 -6.79
N ASP A 79 -4.26 -5.53 -6.80
CA ASP A 79 -5.22 -6.17 -7.68
C ASP A 79 -4.94 -5.95 -9.19
N GLU A 80 -4.48 -4.76 -9.57
CA GLU A 80 -4.05 -4.47 -10.94
C GLU A 80 -2.76 -5.23 -11.30
N ARG A 81 -1.79 -5.30 -10.38
CA ARG A 81 -0.58 -6.12 -10.56
C ARG A 81 -0.93 -7.59 -10.75
N VAL A 82 -1.84 -8.13 -9.92
CA VAL A 82 -2.35 -9.50 -10.05
C VAL A 82 -3.07 -9.69 -11.39
N SER A 83 -3.84 -8.69 -11.85
CA SER A 83 -4.49 -8.75 -13.17
C SER A 83 -3.48 -8.87 -14.32
N VAL A 84 -2.41 -8.07 -14.29
CA VAL A 84 -1.34 -8.11 -15.30
C VAL A 84 -0.60 -9.45 -15.27
N LEU A 85 -0.31 -9.97 -14.07
CA LEU A 85 0.31 -11.29 -13.89
C LEU A 85 -0.57 -12.39 -14.51
N LEU A 86 -1.86 -12.42 -14.19
CA LEU A 86 -2.80 -13.42 -14.69
C LEU A 86 -2.95 -13.34 -16.22
N GLN A 87 -3.02 -12.12 -16.78
CA GLN A 87 -3.05 -11.91 -18.22
C GLN A 87 -1.78 -12.43 -18.90
N GLY A 88 -0.60 -12.14 -18.34
CA GLY A 88 0.68 -12.63 -18.86
C GLY A 88 0.80 -14.16 -18.84
N LEU A 89 0.13 -14.82 -17.89
CA LEU A 89 0.08 -16.28 -17.79
C LEU A 89 -1.06 -16.91 -18.60
N GLY A 90 -1.98 -16.12 -19.17
CA GLY A 90 -3.19 -16.64 -19.79
C GLY A 90 -4.09 -17.40 -18.82
N ARG A 91 -4.13 -16.98 -17.55
CA ARG A 91 -4.86 -17.65 -16.47
C ARG A 91 -5.96 -16.75 -15.89
N THR A 92 -6.90 -17.38 -15.22
CA THR A 92 -7.88 -16.73 -14.35
C THR A 92 -7.84 -17.39 -12.97
N LEU A 93 -8.34 -16.67 -11.98
CA LEU A 93 -8.60 -17.20 -10.64
C LEU A 93 -10.07 -16.95 -10.29
N PRO A 94 -10.71 -17.85 -9.53
CA PRO A 94 -11.97 -17.54 -8.86
C PRO A 94 -11.84 -16.28 -8.01
N ASP A 95 -12.93 -15.50 -7.88
CA ASP A 95 -12.91 -14.21 -7.16
C ASP A 95 -12.45 -14.36 -5.70
N ALA A 96 -12.81 -15.47 -5.05
CA ALA A 96 -12.38 -15.77 -3.68
C ALA A 96 -10.85 -15.97 -3.60
N ASP A 97 -10.28 -16.84 -4.44
CA ASP A 97 -8.83 -17.09 -4.48
C ASP A 97 -8.03 -15.84 -4.85
N ARG A 98 -8.55 -15.03 -5.78
CA ARG A 98 -7.95 -13.75 -6.14
C ARG A 98 -7.97 -12.78 -4.96
N GLY A 99 -9.10 -12.68 -4.27
CA GLY A 99 -9.24 -11.84 -3.08
C GLY A 99 -8.25 -12.22 -1.97
N GLU A 100 -8.12 -13.52 -1.69
CA GLU A 100 -7.15 -14.04 -0.72
C GLU A 100 -5.71 -13.73 -1.12
N LEU A 101 -5.35 -13.93 -2.41
CA LEU A 101 -4.02 -13.60 -2.90
C LEU A 101 -3.71 -12.11 -2.76
N VAL A 102 -4.64 -11.25 -3.18
CA VAL A 102 -4.47 -9.78 -3.08
C VAL A 102 -4.30 -9.39 -1.62
N GLN A 103 -5.15 -9.87 -0.71
CA GLN A 103 -5.05 -9.58 0.71
C GLN A 103 -3.71 -10.03 1.30
N ALA A 104 -3.28 -11.26 1.00
CA ALA A 104 -2.01 -11.79 1.51
C ALA A 104 -0.80 -10.96 1.05
N LEU A 105 -0.83 -10.45 -0.18
CA LEU A 105 0.22 -9.57 -0.72
C LEU A 105 0.17 -8.18 -0.04
N GLU A 106 -1.03 -7.65 0.21
CA GLU A 106 -1.28 -6.36 0.87
C GLU A 106 -0.94 -6.35 2.37
N GLU A 107 -0.86 -7.50 3.03
CA GLU A 107 -0.62 -7.60 4.47
C GLU A 107 0.84 -7.87 4.84
N MET A 108 1.74 -7.96 3.86
CA MET A 108 3.15 -8.31 4.10
C MET A 108 3.88 -7.29 4.98
N ASP A 109 3.67 -5.98 4.74
CA ASP A 109 4.29 -4.90 5.53
C ASP A 109 3.53 -4.64 6.85
N VAL A 110 2.41 -5.33 7.07
CA VAL A 110 1.71 -5.35 8.36
C VAL A 110 2.26 -6.46 9.25
N THR A 111 2.49 -7.64 8.67
CA THR A 111 2.94 -8.82 9.39
C THR A 111 4.35 -8.64 9.93
N VAL A 112 5.25 -8.08 9.11
CA VAL A 112 6.60 -7.69 9.54
C VAL A 112 6.78 -6.22 9.18
N PRO A 113 6.46 -5.28 10.09
CA PRO A 113 6.46 -3.85 9.78
C PRO A 113 7.88 -3.33 9.58
N PRO A 114 8.19 -2.37 8.69
CA PRO A 114 9.42 -1.59 8.72
C PRO A 114 9.63 -0.81 10.03
N ASN A 115 10.83 -0.29 10.24
CA ASN A 115 11.18 0.54 11.39
C ASN A 115 10.78 2.01 11.14
N PRO A 116 10.29 2.73 12.15
CA PRO A 116 10.19 4.19 12.08
C PRO A 116 11.58 4.83 11.97
N ILE A 117 11.64 6.02 11.38
CA ILE A 117 12.85 6.85 11.44
C ILE A 117 13.04 7.41 12.85
N ASP A 118 14.28 7.49 13.29
CA ASP A 118 14.64 8.07 14.59
C ASP A 118 14.07 9.49 14.75
N GLY A 119 13.36 9.73 15.86
CA GLY A 119 12.76 11.04 16.17
C GLY A 119 11.45 11.36 15.44
N ILE A 120 10.98 10.50 14.51
CA ILE A 120 9.76 10.79 13.76
C ILE A 120 8.51 10.82 14.64
N THR A 121 8.47 9.96 15.66
CA THR A 121 7.29 9.84 16.53
C THR A 121 7.10 11.13 17.33
N GLU A 122 8.19 11.68 17.85
CA GLU A 122 8.23 12.95 18.58
C GLU A 122 7.87 14.12 17.67
N ALA A 123 8.41 14.14 16.45
CA ALA A 123 8.11 15.18 15.46
C ALA A 123 6.63 15.18 15.07
N ILE A 124 6.06 14.01 14.77
CA ILE A 124 4.63 13.85 14.47
C ILE A 124 3.78 14.30 15.66
N ALA A 125 4.13 13.89 16.88
CA ALA A 125 3.39 14.27 18.09
C ALA A 125 3.38 15.78 18.32
N ALA A 126 4.53 16.45 18.15
CA ALA A 126 4.64 17.89 18.28
C ALA A 126 3.79 18.64 17.24
N LEU A 127 3.81 18.17 15.99
CA LEU A 127 3.10 18.82 14.88
C LEU A 127 1.58 18.57 14.93
N ALA A 128 1.15 17.41 15.42
CA ALA A 128 -0.27 17.04 15.52
C ALA A 128 -1.05 17.98 16.45
N GLY A 129 -0.39 18.59 17.44
CA GLY A 129 -1.02 19.57 18.33
C GLY A 129 -1.44 20.88 17.63
N THR A 130 -0.90 21.15 16.43
CA THR A 130 -1.10 22.42 15.72
C THR A 130 -1.66 22.25 14.31
N TYR A 131 -1.29 21.18 13.61
CA TYR A 131 -1.56 21.00 12.19
C TYR A 131 -2.39 19.74 11.93
N LYS A 132 -3.27 19.79 10.92
CA LYS A 132 -3.82 18.57 10.31
C LYS A 132 -2.67 17.83 9.63
N LEU A 133 -2.45 16.57 9.99
CA LEU A 133 -1.38 15.75 9.43
C LEU A 133 -1.93 14.75 8.41
N GLY A 134 -1.13 14.47 7.38
CA GLY A 134 -1.38 13.42 6.40
C GLY A 134 -0.09 12.69 6.04
N VAL A 135 -0.22 11.48 5.51
CA VAL A 135 0.89 10.70 4.96
C VAL A 135 0.56 10.37 3.52
N VAL A 136 1.54 10.50 2.64
CA VAL A 136 1.44 10.21 1.20
C VAL A 136 2.45 9.12 0.88
N SER A 137 2.03 8.17 0.04
CA SER A 137 2.88 7.09 -0.44
C SER A 137 2.46 6.73 -1.85
N ASP A 138 3.42 6.52 -2.74
CA ASP A 138 3.24 6.23 -4.16
C ASP A 138 3.81 4.86 -4.57
N ALA A 139 4.38 4.09 -3.65
CA ALA A 139 5.07 2.84 -3.99
C ALA A 139 4.62 1.61 -3.18
N ILE A 140 3.66 1.78 -2.27
CA ILE A 140 3.33 0.74 -1.28
C ILE A 140 2.44 -0.38 -1.84
N TYR A 141 2.74 -1.63 -1.49
CA TYR A 141 1.84 -2.77 -1.68
C TYR A 141 0.67 -2.72 -0.70
N SER A 142 1.00 -2.45 0.56
CA SER A 142 0.04 -2.42 1.66
C SER A 142 -0.82 -1.15 1.62
N PRO A 143 -2.14 -1.24 1.36
CA PRO A 143 -3.00 -0.06 1.30
C PRO A 143 -3.09 0.58 2.68
N GLY A 144 -3.37 1.89 2.74
CA GLY A 144 -3.41 2.59 4.04
C GLY A 144 -4.45 2.03 5.03
N ALA A 145 -5.46 1.29 4.57
CA ALA A 145 -6.36 0.54 5.46
C ALA A 145 -5.64 -0.55 6.28
N ALA A 146 -4.65 -1.22 5.68
CA ALA A 146 -3.81 -2.22 6.34
C ALA A 146 -2.90 -1.60 7.41
N PHE A 147 -2.42 -0.37 7.17
CA PHE A 147 -1.67 0.40 8.18
C PHE A 147 -2.53 0.77 9.39
N VAL A 148 -3.76 1.24 9.16
CA VAL A 148 -4.66 1.65 10.26
C VAL A 148 -5.06 0.48 11.16
N SER A 149 -5.18 -0.73 10.60
CA SER A 149 -5.53 -1.94 11.37
C SER A 149 -4.32 -2.62 12.02
N GLY A 150 -3.20 -2.72 11.29
CA GLY A 150 -2.02 -3.49 11.69
C GLY A 150 -1.03 -2.75 12.60
N TRP A 151 -0.84 -1.45 12.40
CA TRP A 151 0.15 -0.65 13.11
C TRP A 151 -0.42 0.05 14.34
N ARG A 152 -1.23 -0.69 15.12
CA ARG A 152 -1.63 -0.27 16.47
C ARG A 152 -0.47 -0.21 17.47
N CYS A 153 0.76 -0.55 17.07
CA CYS A 153 1.96 -0.40 17.90
C CYS A 153 2.77 0.83 17.50
N THR A 154 2.96 1.71 18.49
CA THR A 154 3.91 2.83 18.56
C THR A 154 3.54 4.12 17.79
N ILE A 155 3.38 4.11 16.45
CA ILE A 155 3.09 5.38 15.71
C ILE A 155 1.61 5.79 15.87
N CYS A 156 0.67 4.85 15.70
CA CYS A 156 -0.75 5.14 15.94
C CYS A 156 -1.08 5.33 17.42
N TYR A 157 -0.29 4.78 18.35
CA TYR A 157 -0.56 4.92 19.79
C TYR A 157 -0.31 6.36 20.25
N SER A 158 0.72 7.04 19.74
CA SER A 158 0.97 8.45 20.04
C SER A 158 -0.07 9.40 19.45
N ILE A 159 -0.76 8.99 18.37
CA ILE A 159 -1.90 9.72 17.79
C ILE A 159 -3.20 9.42 18.56
N SER A 160 -3.32 8.21 19.12
CA SER A 160 -4.54 7.75 19.82
C SER A 160 -4.60 8.15 21.31
N THR A 161 -3.48 8.44 21.97
CA THR A 161 -3.45 8.87 23.38
C THR A 161 -3.73 10.37 23.59
N VAL A 162 -3.70 11.18 22.53
CA VAL A 162 -4.01 12.63 22.59
C VAL A 162 -5.47 12.93 22.22
N LEU A 163 -6.18 11.97 21.65
CA LEU A 163 -7.59 12.11 21.25
C LEU A 163 -8.48 11.23 22.12
N PRO A 164 -9.26 11.77 23.07
CA PRO A 164 -10.34 11.00 23.67
C PRO A 164 -11.37 10.73 22.57
N PHE A 165 -11.42 9.49 22.07
CA PHE A 165 -12.45 9.04 21.15
C PHE A 165 -13.82 9.16 21.84
N PRO A 166 -14.72 10.06 21.41
CA PRO A 166 -16.10 10.00 21.84
C PRO A 166 -16.77 8.91 20.99
N THR A 167 -17.42 7.98 21.67
CA THR A 167 -18.37 7.04 21.07
C THR A 167 -19.55 7.82 20.48
N ARG A 168 -19.41 8.35 19.26
CA ARG A 168 -20.50 8.69 18.33
C ARG A 168 -19.92 9.25 17.03
N SER A 169 -20.14 8.51 15.94
CA SER A 169 -20.25 8.98 14.55
C SER A 169 -19.35 10.17 14.15
N VAL A 170 -18.08 9.92 13.82
CA VAL A 170 -17.26 10.88 13.06
C VAL A 170 -16.50 10.17 11.95
N THR A 171 -16.54 10.83 10.80
CA THR A 171 -16.07 10.49 9.46
C THR A 171 -14.61 10.03 9.44
N ARG A 172 -14.35 8.95 8.68
CA ARG A 172 -13.03 8.41 8.37
C ARG A 172 -12.17 9.46 7.64
N SER A 173 -11.35 10.21 8.35
CA SER A 173 -10.23 10.95 7.73
C SER A 173 -9.00 10.07 7.72
N ALA A 174 -9.01 9.09 6.80
CA ALA A 174 -7.81 8.47 6.29
C ALA A 174 -7.72 8.93 4.83
N ILE A 175 -6.82 9.86 4.52
CA ILE A 175 -6.54 10.16 3.10
C ILE A 175 -5.57 9.08 2.64
N VAL A 176 -6.15 7.94 2.31
CA VAL A 176 -5.58 6.89 1.48
C VAL A 176 -6.10 7.15 0.08
N THR A 177 -5.24 7.55 -0.85
CA THR A 177 -5.66 7.64 -2.26
C THR A 177 -4.78 6.75 -3.12
N CYS A 178 -5.19 5.49 -3.23
CA CYS A 178 -5.07 4.72 -4.47
C CYS A 178 -6.49 4.32 -4.87
N SER A 179 -7.05 4.96 -5.91
CA SER A 179 -8.18 4.39 -6.66
C SER A 179 -8.21 4.92 -8.09
N PRO A 180 -7.83 4.10 -9.09
CA PRO A 180 -7.94 4.43 -10.51
C PRO A 180 -9.36 4.21 -11.09
N ARG A 181 -10.37 3.90 -10.27
CA ARG A 181 -11.71 3.47 -10.71
C ARG A 181 -12.67 4.58 -11.19
N ARG A 182 -12.17 5.67 -11.78
CA ARG A 182 -13.00 6.71 -12.41
C ARG A 182 -12.46 7.29 -13.72
N GLN A 183 -11.67 6.52 -14.48
CA GLN A 183 -11.13 6.98 -15.78
C GLN A 183 -11.87 6.46 -17.03
N ARG A 184 -13.10 5.98 -16.91
CA ARG A 184 -13.90 5.66 -18.11
C ARG A 184 -15.06 6.62 -18.27
N ASN A 185 -14.93 7.42 -19.33
CA ASN A 185 -15.83 8.42 -19.88
C ASN A 185 -15.79 9.78 -19.17
N LEU A 186 -15.14 10.75 -19.82
CA LEU A 186 -15.77 11.98 -20.33
C LEU A 186 -14.68 12.94 -20.83
N SER A 187 -14.72 13.25 -22.12
CA SER A 187 -14.01 14.36 -22.76
C SER A 187 -14.43 15.69 -22.12
N GLY A 188 -13.50 16.41 -21.48
CA GLY A 188 -13.78 17.74 -20.91
C GLY A 188 -12.55 18.42 -20.32
N ASN A 189 -12.43 19.72 -20.56
CA ASN A 189 -11.27 20.58 -20.29
C ASN A 189 -10.66 20.49 -18.87
N PHE A 190 -9.33 20.54 -18.84
CA PHE A 190 -8.43 20.42 -17.68
C PHE A 190 -8.65 21.47 -16.56
N ALA A 191 -9.40 22.54 -16.82
CA ALA A 191 -9.53 23.70 -15.93
C ALA A 191 -10.71 23.65 -14.93
N SER A 192 -11.58 22.63 -14.95
CA SER A 192 -12.75 22.56 -14.04
C SER A 192 -12.65 21.53 -12.91
N TRP A 193 -11.51 20.87 -12.72
CA TRP A 193 -11.38 19.73 -11.80
C TRP A 193 -10.79 20.07 -10.42
N CYS A 194 -10.38 21.32 -10.18
CA CYS A 194 -9.75 21.74 -8.92
C CYS A 194 -10.70 22.33 -7.86
N THR A 195 -12.02 22.31 -8.05
CA THR A 195 -12.94 23.09 -7.19
C THR A 195 -13.89 22.28 -6.32
N SER A 196 -13.65 20.99 -6.08
CA SER A 196 -14.56 20.18 -5.24
C SER A 196 -13.86 19.15 -4.37
N ALA A 197 -13.06 19.63 -3.42
CA ALA A 197 -12.74 18.90 -2.18
C ALA A 197 -12.15 19.86 -1.12
N ILE A 198 -12.92 20.91 -0.76
CA ILE A 198 -12.74 21.62 0.51
C ILE A 198 -14.14 21.77 1.11
N ALA A 199 -14.42 21.01 2.16
CA ALA A 199 -15.45 21.33 3.14
C ALA A 199 -15.03 20.71 4.50
N ILE A 200 -14.30 21.55 5.25
CA ILE A 200 -14.07 21.66 6.71
C ILE A 200 -13.87 20.36 7.52
#